data_AF-A0A3B8S7G1-F1
#
_entry.id   AF-A0A3B8S7G1-F1
#
_cell.length_a   1.000
_cell.length_b   1.000
_cell.length_c   1.000
_cell.angle_alpha   90.00
_cell.angle_beta   90.00
_cell.angle_gamma   90.00
#
_symmetry.space_group_name_H-M   'P 1'
#
loop_
_entity.id
_entity.type
_entity.pdbx_description
1 polymer ?
#
loop_
_entity_poly.entity_id
_entity_poly.type
_entity_poly.pdbx_seq_one_letter_code
_entity_poly.pdbx_strand_id
1 'polypeptide(L)'
;MGKKADPDYHMSFPQDHGTHDQFDIEWWYLTANLQDEAGDPYGLQWTLFRFKNSRPRSSQAEGDNSSSSLKNAPVMLNESTVSLDKK
;
A
#
# COMPACT_ATOMS: atom_id res chain seq x y z
N MET A 1 -13.37 9.66 -11.81
CA MET A 1 -12.21 9.18 -12.58
C MET A 1 -11.02 10.03 -12.21
N GLY A 2 -9.85 9.42 -11.98
CA GLY A 2 -8.60 10.11 -11.69
C GLY A 2 -8.05 10.84 -12.91
N LYS A 3 -6.99 11.63 -12.68
CA LYS A 3 -6.23 12.29 -13.75
C LYS A 3 -5.68 11.22 -14.70
N LYS A 4 -5.79 11.46 -16.02
CA LYS A 4 -5.14 10.62 -17.03
C LYS A 4 -3.64 10.92 -17.07
N ALA A 5 -2.83 9.90 -17.33
CA ALA A 5 -1.41 10.09 -17.62
C ALA A 5 -1.26 10.97 -18.88
N ASP A 6 -0.34 11.92 -18.80
CA ASP A 6 0.01 12.84 -19.88
C ASP A 6 1.33 12.38 -20.50
N PRO A 7 1.38 12.03 -21.79
CA PRO A 7 2.60 11.57 -22.45
C PRO A 7 3.69 12.64 -22.52
N ASP A 8 3.33 13.93 -22.43
CA ASP A 8 4.27 15.05 -22.49
C ASP A 8 4.68 15.53 -21.09
N TYR A 9 4.31 14.80 -20.03
CA TYR A 9 4.67 15.15 -18.66
C TYR A 9 6.18 15.00 -18.43
N HIS A 10 6.83 16.12 -18.13
CA HIS A 10 8.23 16.14 -17.70
C HIS A 10 8.32 15.93 -16.19
N MET A 11 8.99 14.85 -15.78
CA MET A 11 9.23 14.58 -14.36
C MET A 11 10.14 15.65 -13.74
N SER A 12 9.75 16.14 -12.58
CA SER A 12 10.45 17.14 -11.80
C SER A 12 10.76 16.60 -10.41
N PHE A 13 12.04 16.35 -10.14
CA PHE A 13 12.51 15.89 -8.84
C PHE A 13 13.05 17.06 -8.00
N PRO A 14 12.81 17.09 -6.68
CA PRO A 14 12.28 15.98 -5.85
C PRO A 14 10.74 15.91 -5.75
N GLN A 15 10.01 16.79 -6.41
CA GLN A 15 8.55 16.89 -6.27
C GLN A 15 7.84 15.57 -6.61
N ASP A 16 8.22 14.91 -7.70
CA ASP A 16 7.63 13.65 -8.16
C ASP A 16 8.09 12.41 -7.37
N HIS A 17 8.86 12.58 -6.28
CA HIS A 17 9.00 11.49 -5.28
C HIS A 17 7.77 11.38 -4.37
N GLY A 18 6.98 12.46 -4.27
CA GLY A 18 5.81 12.53 -3.40
C GLY A 18 4.64 11.69 -3.90
N THR A 19 3.51 11.81 -3.20
CA THR A 19 2.28 11.13 -3.59
C THR A 19 1.59 11.83 -4.75
N HIS A 20 0.98 11.05 -5.64
CA HIS A 20 0.25 11.56 -6.80
C HIS A 20 -1.26 11.34 -6.65
N ASP A 21 -1.88 11.97 -5.65
CA ASP A 21 -3.28 11.75 -5.20
C ASP A 21 -4.36 11.96 -6.28
N GLN A 22 -4.01 12.65 -7.36
CA GLN A 22 -4.92 12.91 -8.47
C GLN A 22 -5.20 11.66 -9.32
N PHE A 23 -4.29 10.68 -9.33
CA PHE A 23 -4.39 9.45 -10.13
C PHE A 23 -5.15 8.35 -9.40
N ASP A 24 -5.75 7.42 -10.16
CA ASP A 24 -6.57 6.36 -9.58
C ASP A 24 -5.75 5.24 -8.91
N ILE A 25 -4.53 4.99 -9.39
CA ILE A 25 -3.62 3.95 -8.90
C ILE A 25 -2.24 4.59 -8.68
N GLU A 26 -1.62 4.30 -7.53
CA GLU A 26 -0.22 4.61 -7.25
C GLU A 26 0.42 3.41 -6.55
N TRP A 27 1.71 3.20 -6.78
CA TRP A 27 2.46 2.11 -6.18
C TRP A 27 3.88 2.52 -5.80
N TRP A 28 4.39 1.92 -4.73
CA TRP A 28 5.81 1.92 -4.41
C TRP A 28 6.30 0.49 -4.40
N TYR A 29 7.40 0.25 -5.12
CA TYR A 29 8.01 -1.06 -5.23
C TYR A 29 9.50 -0.95 -4.86
N LEU A 30 9.88 -1.57 -3.76
CA LEU A 30 11.24 -1.57 -3.24
C LEU A 30 11.74 -3.02 -3.19
N THR A 31 12.93 -3.24 -3.74
CA THR A 31 13.68 -4.49 -3.57
C THR A 31 15.09 -4.17 -3.09
N ALA A 32 15.62 -4.97 -2.19
CA ALA A 32 16.97 -4.82 -1.68
C ALA A 32 17.62 -6.19 -1.41
N ASN A 33 18.93 -6.27 -1.61
CA ASN A 33 19.75 -7.33 -1.04
C ASN A 33 20.33 -6.78 0.27
N LEU A 34 20.14 -7.51 1.36
CA LEU A 34 20.60 -7.12 2.69
C LEU A 34 21.62 -8.13 3.19
N GLN A 35 22.45 -7.70 4.13
CA GLN A 35 23.39 -8.54 4.86
C GLN A 35 23.29 -8.17 6.34
N ASP A 36 23.24 -9.16 7.23
CA ASP A 36 23.27 -8.90 8.66
C ASP A 36 24.70 -8.72 9.19
N GLU A 37 24.85 -8.47 10.49
CA GLU A 37 26.16 -8.28 11.14
C GLU A 37 27.05 -9.54 11.08
N ALA A 38 26.46 -10.73 10.94
CA ALA A 38 27.17 -12.00 10.81
C ALA A 38 27.60 -12.30 9.37
N GLY A 39 27.12 -11.52 8.40
CA GLY A 39 27.41 -11.70 6.98
C GLY A 39 26.38 -12.55 6.23
N ASP A 40 25.27 -12.95 6.87
CA ASP A 40 24.23 -13.75 6.22
C ASP A 40 23.44 -12.91 5.20
N PRO A 41 23.21 -13.43 3.97
CA PRO A 41 22.48 -12.72 2.93
C PRO A 41 20.96 -12.86 3.06
N TYR A 42 20.24 -11.76 2.80
CA TYR A 42 18.78 -11.70 2.78
C TYR A 42 18.26 -10.96 1.54
N GLY A 43 17.08 -11.34 1.08
CA GLY A 43 16.30 -10.59 0.10
C GLY A 43 15.13 -9.87 0.77
N LEU A 44 15.00 -8.57 0.53
CA LEU A 44 13.84 -7.76 0.92
C LEU A 44 13.02 -7.42 -0.31
N GLN A 45 11.71 -7.62 -0.22
CA GLN A 45 10.74 -7.03 -1.14
C GLN A 45 9.65 -6.33 -0.35
N TRP A 46 9.31 -5.12 -0.78
CA TRP A 46 8.21 -4.34 -0.24
C TRP A 46 7.39 -3.70 -1.35
N THR A 47 6.07 -3.88 -1.27
CA THR A 47 5.13 -3.25 -2.19
C THR A 47 4.01 -2.56 -1.41
N LEU A 48 3.75 -1.29 -1.77
CA LEU A 48 2.58 -0.54 -1.31
C LEU A 48 1.71 -0.19 -2.52
N PHE A 49 0.43 -0.55 -2.45
CA PHE A 49 -0.58 -0.14 -3.43
C PHE A 49 -1.52 0.90 -2.83
N ARG A 50 -1.81 1.95 -3.60
CA ARG A 50 -2.86 2.92 -3.29
C ARG A 50 -3.87 2.97 -4.42
N PHE A 51 -5.14 2.82 -4.07
CA PHE A 51 -6.28 3.03 -4.96
C PHE A 51 -7.08 4.24 -4.47
N LYS A 52 -7.43 5.16 -5.36
CA LYS A 52 -8.19 6.37 -5.00
C LYS A 52 -9.59 6.06 -4.45
N ASN A 53 -10.23 5.00 -4.97
CA ASN A 53 -11.57 4.57 -4.60
C ASN A 53 -11.55 3.15 -3.99
N SER A 54 -10.84 2.97 -2.88
CA SER A 54 -10.93 1.74 -2.09
C SER A 54 -12.30 1.69 -1.42
N ARG A 55 -13.28 0.96 -1.99
CA ARG A 55 -14.47 0.62 -1.20
C ARG A 55 -14.01 -0.32 -0.09
N PRO A 56 -14.22 0.01 1.19
CA PRO A 56 -13.99 -0.97 2.24
C PRO A 56 -14.86 -2.18 1.93
N ARG A 57 -14.27 -3.37 1.91
CA ARG A 57 -15.02 -4.62 1.79
C ARG A 57 -15.95 -4.66 3.00
N SER A 58 -17.22 -4.34 2.82
CA SER A 58 -18.23 -4.64 3.83
C SER A 58 -18.25 -6.16 3.95
N SER A 59 -17.68 -6.70 5.03
CA SER A 59 -17.92 -8.08 5.42
C SER A 59 -19.40 -8.21 5.75
N GLN A 60 -20.20 -8.51 4.73
CA GLN A 60 -21.58 -8.90 4.89
C GLN A 60 -21.59 -10.33 5.43
N ALA A 61 -21.30 -10.45 6.74
CA ALA A 61 -21.62 -11.62 7.51
C ALA A 61 -23.10 -11.48 7.89
N GLU A 62 -23.95 -12.15 7.13
CA GLU A 62 -25.35 -12.35 7.45
C GLU A 62 -25.43 -13.35 8.62
N GLY A 63 -25.93 -12.91 9.78
CA GLY A 63 -26.01 -13.73 10.99
C GLY A 63 -26.47 -12.94 12.21
N ASP A 64 -27.77 -12.97 12.47
CA ASP A 64 -28.54 -12.65 13.67
C ASP A 64 -27.86 -12.06 14.94
N ASN A 65 -28.27 -10.82 15.25
CA ASN A 65 -28.67 -10.23 16.54
C ASN A 65 -28.09 -10.77 17.88
N SER A 66 -27.22 -9.98 18.54
CA SER A 66 -27.36 -9.56 19.97
C SER A 66 -26.24 -8.62 20.45
N SER A 67 -26.66 -7.48 21.00
CA SER A 67 -25.94 -6.47 21.80
C SER A 67 -24.52 -6.79 22.32
N SER A 68 -23.51 -6.00 21.89
CA SER A 68 -22.73 -5.18 22.83
C SER A 68 -21.87 -4.15 22.09
N SER A 69 -21.93 -2.92 22.58
CA SER A 69 -21.23 -1.75 22.05
C SER A 69 -19.73 -1.85 22.31
N LEU A 70 -18.92 -1.86 21.24
CA LEU A 70 -17.54 -1.39 21.27
C LEU A 70 -17.29 -0.53 20.02
N LYS A 71 -16.71 0.64 20.27
CA LYS A 71 -16.55 1.77 19.35
C LYS A 71 -15.73 1.35 18.11
N ASN A 72 -16.34 1.41 16.93
CA ASN A 72 -15.64 1.18 15.67
C ASN A 72 -14.74 2.38 15.36
N ALA A 73 -13.46 2.28 15.74
CA ALA A 73 -12.42 3.11 15.16
C ALA A 73 -12.22 2.71 13.67
N PRO A 74 -11.96 3.66 12.76
CA PRO A 74 -11.80 3.34 11.35
C PRO A 74 -10.51 2.54 11.13
N VAL A 75 -10.65 1.27 10.72
CA VAL A 75 -9.54 0.47 10.19
C VAL A 75 -9.24 0.97 8.78
N MET A 76 -8.15 1.71 8.64
CA MET A 76 -7.56 2.08 7.35
C MET A 76 -6.73 0.91 6.84
N LEU A 77 -7.19 0.19 5.81
CA LEU A 77 -6.40 -0.86 5.18
C LEU A 77 -5.48 -0.23 4.11
N ASN A 78 -4.23 0.01 4.49
CA ASN A 78 -3.08 0.23 3.62
C ASN A 78 -2.25 -1.06 3.60
N GLU A 79 -2.65 -2.08 2.85
CA GLU A 79 -1.89 -3.33 2.82
C GLU A 79 -0.52 -3.09 2.14
N SER A 80 0.49 -2.93 2.98
CA SER A 80 1.91 -2.94 2.62
C SER A 80 2.46 -4.32 2.96
N THR A 81 2.73 -5.13 1.95
CA THR A 81 3.32 -6.46 2.17
C THR A 81 4.84 -6.31 2.20
N VAL A 82 5.46 -6.72 3.30
CA VAL A 82 6.91 -6.89 3.44
C VAL A 82 7.20 -8.38 3.46
N SER A 83 8.06 -8.85 2.57
CA SER A 83 8.60 -10.20 2.61
C SER A 83 10.12 -10.14 2.79
N LEU A 84 10.63 -10.95 3.72
CA LEU A 84 12.05 -11.12 3.96
C LEU A 84 12.38 -12.61 3.85
N ASP A 85 13.21 -12.94 2.87
CA ASP A 85 13.59 -14.31 2.58
C ASP A 85 15.10 -14.49 2.83
N LYS A 86 15.48 -15.52 3.59
CA LYS A 86 16.88 -15.93 3.68
C LYS A 86 17.27 -16.57 2.36
N LYS A 87 18.40 -16.13 1.80
CA LYS A 87 18.85 -16.56 0.48
C LYS A 87 19.50 -17.94 0.50
#